data_AF-A0A2H9NUM4-F1
#
_entry.id   AF-A0A2H9NUM4-F1
#
_cell.length_a   1.000
_cell.length_b   1.000
_cell.length_c   1.000
_cell.angle_alpha   90.00
_cell.angle_beta   90.00
_cell.angle_gamma   90.00
#
_symmetry.space_group_name_H-M   'P 1'
#
loop_
_entity.id
_entity.type
_entity.pdbx_description
1 polymer ?
#
loop_
_entity_poly.entity_id
_entity_poly.type
_entity_poly.pdbx_seq_one_letter_code
_entity_poly.pdbx_strand_id
1 'polypeptide(L)'
;MKKLTMAVLIFLVIGGFIIAGQYNLNLIKSHDRGVFYPLFWEWNKKVAKNAIGVTGYVLRQDWLPGNESQKTNVSADVSGDIHEP
;
A
#
# COMPACT_ATOMS: atom_id res chain seq x y z
N MET A 1 -13.40 -3.53 18.65
CA MET A 1 -12.34 -4.45 19.12
C MET A 1 -12.59 -5.89 18.71
N LYS A 2 -13.58 -6.62 19.28
CA LYS A 2 -13.83 -8.05 18.96
C LYS A 2 -13.98 -8.38 17.46
N LYS A 3 -14.69 -7.55 16.70
CA LYS A 3 -14.91 -7.75 15.26
C LYS A 3 -13.63 -7.64 14.42
N LEU A 4 -12.75 -6.70 14.78
CA LEU A 4 -11.48 -6.49 14.10
C LEU A 4 -10.53 -7.65 14.37
N THR A 5 -10.43 -8.08 15.63
CA THR A 5 -9.64 -9.26 16.00
C THR A 5 -10.13 -10.51 15.28
N MET A 6 -11.46 -10.69 15.17
CA MET A 6 -12.05 -11.80 14.41
C MET A 6 -11.66 -11.75 12.92
N ALA A 7 -11.73 -10.58 12.29
CA ALA A 7 -11.32 -10.40 10.90
C ALA A 7 -9.83 -10.72 10.68
N VAL A 8 -8.96 -10.27 11.60
CA VAL A 8 -7.52 -10.57 11.54
C VAL A 8 -7.26 -12.07 11.70
N LEU A 9 -7.97 -12.74 12.62
CA LEU A 9 -7.85 -14.19 12.80
C LEU A 9 -8.30 -14.96 11.55
N ILE A 10 -9.43 -14.58 10.94
CA ILE A 10 -9.91 -15.20 9.70
C ILE A 10 -8.89 -15.01 8.58
N PHE A 11 -8.34 -13.81 8.43
CA PHE A 11 -7.30 -13.52 7.45
C PHE A 11 -6.05 -14.38 7.66
N LEU A 12 -5.59 -14.53 8.91
CA LEU A 12 -4.46 -15.39 9.26
C LEU A 12 -4.73 -16.87 8.94
N VAL A 13 -5.94 -17.37 9.22
CA VAL A 13 -6.33 -18.75 8.91
C VAL A 13 -6.33 -19.00 7.41
N ILE A 14 -6.90 -18.08 6.61
CA ILE A 14 -6.90 -18.17 5.15
C ILE A 14 -5.47 -18.14 4.61
N GLY A 15 -4.63 -17.23 5.10
CA GLY A 15 -3.21 -17.15 4.73
C GLY A 15 -2.47 -18.45 5.04
N GLY A 16 -2.73 -19.04 6.20
CA GLY A 16 -2.17 -20.33 6.61
C GLY A 16 -2.61 -21.47 5.68
N PHE A 17 -3.89 -21.51 5.33
CA PHE A 17 -4.44 -22.50 4.41
C PHE A 17 -3.80 -22.41 3.02
N ILE A 18 -3.63 -21.19 2.50
CA ILE A 18 -2.96 -20.96 1.21
C ILE A 18 -1.52 -21.48 1.24
N ILE A 19 -0.75 -21.18 2.29
CA ILE A 19 0.64 -21.63 2.40
C ILE A 19 0.72 -23.15 2.53
N ALA A 20 -0.13 -23.76 3.35
CA ALA A 20 -0.17 -25.20 3.49
C ALA A 20 -0.50 -25.90 2.15
N GLY A 21 -1.46 -25.35 1.38
CA GLY A 21 -1.81 -25.86 0.06
C GLY A 21 -0.71 -25.67 -0.99
N GLN A 22 -0.09 -24.49 -1.06
CA GLN A 22 0.97 -24.18 -2.05
C GLN A 22 2.21 -25.07 -1.88
N TYR A 23 2.58 -25.36 -0.64
CA TYR A 23 3.75 -26.18 -0.32
C TYR A 23 3.41 -27.66 -0.07
N ASN A 24 2.15 -28.08 -0.30
CA ASN A 24 1.64 -29.42 -0.02
C ASN A 24 1.99 -29.92 1.40
N LEU A 25 1.98 -29.01 2.38
CA LEU A 25 2.39 -29.30 3.75
C LEU A 25 1.26 -30.04 4.47
N ASN A 26 1.58 -31.21 5.02
CA ASN A 26 0.67 -31.90 5.91
C ASN A 26 0.96 -31.49 7.35
N LEU A 27 0.16 -30.56 7.88
CA LEU A 27 0.34 -30.02 9.23
C LEU A 27 0.17 -31.06 10.36
N ILE A 28 -0.28 -32.29 10.05
CA ILE A 28 -0.27 -33.42 10.98
C ILE A 28 1.16 -33.94 11.21
N LYS A 29 2.04 -33.83 10.22
CA LYS A 29 3.46 -34.22 10.32
C LYS A 29 4.27 -33.15 11.04
N SER A 30 5.08 -33.57 12.01
CA SER A 30 5.94 -32.65 12.80
C SER A 30 6.97 -31.91 11.95
N HIS A 31 7.52 -32.58 10.93
CA HIS A 31 8.47 -31.99 9.99
C HIS A 31 7.84 -30.83 9.21
N ASP A 32 6.67 -31.08 8.60
CA ASP A 32 5.96 -30.09 7.79
C ASP A 32 5.49 -28.88 8.63
N ARG A 33 5.18 -29.09 9.92
CA ARG A 33 4.94 -27.98 10.86
C ARG A 33 6.19 -27.11 11.03
N GLY A 34 7.36 -27.72 11.17
CA GLY A 34 8.64 -27.01 11.28
C GLY A 34 8.96 -26.16 10.05
N VAL A 35 8.53 -26.61 8.86
CA VAL A 35 8.66 -25.86 7.60
C VAL A 35 7.57 -24.79 7.46
N PHE A 36 6.35 -25.06 7.96
CA PHE A 36 5.22 -24.14 7.87
C PHE A 36 5.46 -22.84 8.65
N TYR A 37 5.91 -22.92 9.91
CA TYR A 37 6.10 -21.74 10.76
C TYR A 37 6.97 -20.63 10.14
N PRO A 38 8.18 -20.90 9.64
CA PRO A 38 9.00 -19.86 9.01
C PRO A 38 8.35 -19.31 7.74
N LEU A 39 7.71 -20.15 6.92
CA LEU A 39 6.99 -19.70 5.72
C LEU A 39 5.82 -18.78 6.05
N PHE A 40 5.03 -19.14 7.06
CA PHE A 40 3.91 -18.36 7.55
C PHE A 40 4.38 -17.02 8.13
N TRP A 41 5.47 -17.02 8.89
CA TRP A 41 6.04 -15.80 9.47
C TRP A 41 6.59 -14.85 8.38
N GLU A 42 7.34 -15.38 7.42
CA GLU A 42 7.87 -14.58 6.30
C GLU A 42 6.75 -14.01 5.41
N TRP A 43 5.67 -14.77 5.20
CA TRP A 43 4.49 -14.27 4.50
C TRP A 43 3.84 -13.09 5.25
N ASN A 44 3.63 -13.20 6.56
CA ASN A 44 3.08 -12.11 7.37
C ASN A 44 3.95 -10.84 7.30
N LYS A 45 5.28 -10.98 7.36
CA LYS A 45 6.21 -9.84 7.18
C LYS A 45 6.02 -9.17 5.82
N LYS A 46 5.90 -9.95 4.74
CA LYS A 46 5.67 -9.42 3.39
C LYS A 46 4.34 -8.68 3.30
N VAL A 47 3.27 -9.25 3.86
CA VAL A 47 1.95 -8.60 3.94
C VAL A 47 2.05 -7.27 4.68
N ALA A 48 2.69 -7.23 5.85
CA ALA A 48 2.84 -6.00 6.63
C ALA A 48 3.64 -4.93 5.87
N LYS A 49 4.75 -5.30 5.22
CA LYS A 49 5.55 -4.38 4.39
C LYS A 49 4.72 -3.82 3.22
N ASN A 50 3.97 -4.67 2.53
CA ASN A 50 3.12 -4.25 1.43
C ASN A 50 1.97 -3.35 1.91
N ALA A 51 1.35 -3.65 3.05
CA ALA A 51 0.32 -2.82 3.64
C ALA A 51 0.84 -1.43 4.00
N ILE A 52 2.04 -1.32 4.58
CA ILE A 52 2.70 -0.02 4.83
C ILE A 52 2.95 0.73 3.52
N GLY A 53 3.45 0.02 2.49
CA GLY A 53 3.68 0.62 1.17
C GLY A 53 2.41 1.17 0.53
N VAL A 54 1.32 0.41 0.56
CA VAL A 54 0.01 0.82 0.01
C VAL A 54 -0.57 1.97 0.81
N THR A 55 -0.61 1.88 2.14
CA THR A 55 -1.11 2.97 2.98
C THR A 55 -0.28 4.23 2.82
N GLY A 56 1.05 4.12 2.70
CA GLY A 56 1.94 5.25 2.46
C GLY A 56 1.75 5.88 1.07
N TYR A 57 1.40 5.08 0.06
CA TYR A 57 1.04 5.56 -1.27
C TYR A 57 -0.32 6.28 -1.27
N VAL A 58 -1.33 5.72 -0.61
CA VAL A 58 -2.66 6.33 -0.48
C VAL A 58 -2.58 7.62 0.33
N LEU A 59 -1.86 7.63 1.46
CA LEU A 59 -1.59 8.87 2.20
C LEU A 59 -0.95 9.90 1.29
N ARG A 60 0.02 9.49 0.46
CA ARG A 60 0.70 10.37 -0.49
C ARG A 60 -0.21 10.95 -1.58
N GLN A 61 -1.24 10.22 -1.98
CA GLN A 61 -2.23 10.69 -2.95
C GLN A 61 -3.24 11.66 -2.32
N ASP A 62 -3.66 11.42 -1.08
CA ASP A 62 -4.67 12.25 -0.40
C ASP A 62 -4.14 13.65 0.00
N TRP A 63 -2.82 13.82 0.17
CA TRP A 63 -2.23 15.11 0.58
C TRP A 63 -1.72 15.97 -0.57
N LEU A 64 -1.66 15.53 -1.83
CA LEU A 64 -1.35 16.46 -2.92
C LEU A 64 -2.61 17.29 -3.22
N PRO A 65 -2.77 18.53 -2.71
CA PRO A 65 -3.62 19.47 -3.42
C PRO A 65 -3.06 19.50 -4.86
N GLY A 66 -3.98 19.51 -5.83
CA GLY A 66 -3.62 19.80 -7.20
C GLY A 66 -2.62 20.97 -7.19
N ASN A 67 -1.61 20.87 -8.02
CA ASN A 67 -0.67 21.92 -8.35
C ASN A 67 -1.40 23.14 -8.92
N GLU A 68 -2.11 23.85 -8.05
CA GLU A 68 -2.66 25.19 -8.22
C GLU A 68 -1.47 26.17 -8.19
N SER A 69 -0.67 26.15 -9.25
CA SER A 69 0.40 27.13 -9.45
C SER A 69 0.92 27.13 -10.88
N GLN A 70 0.02 27.20 -11.87
CA GLN A 70 0.31 28.06 -13.02
C GLN A 70 -0.17 29.46 -12.70
N LYS A 71 0.80 30.21 -12.17
CA LYS A 71 0.81 31.63 -11.88
C LYS A 71 0.13 32.42 -13.01
N THR A 72 -0.99 33.05 -12.68
CA THR A 72 -1.34 34.39 -13.17
C THR A 72 -0.13 35.29 -12.97
N ASN A 73 0.57 35.63 -14.04
CA ASN A 73 1.40 36.82 -14.22
C ASN A 73 1.82 36.89 -15.69
N VAL A 74 0.87 37.20 -16.57
CA VAL A 74 1.18 37.95 -17.80
C VAL A 74 0.24 39.14 -17.80
N SER A 75 0.46 40.04 -16.85
CA SER A 75 0.22 41.45 -17.14
C SER A 75 1.22 41.79 -18.24
N ALA A 76 0.76 41.75 -19.49
CA ALA A 76 1.46 42.34 -20.61
C ALA A 76 1.45 43.86 -20.42
N ASP A 77 2.28 44.35 -19.50
CA ASP A 77 2.82 45.70 -19.59
C ASP A 77 4.00 45.63 -20.56
N VAL A 78 3.66 45.63 -21.85
CA VAL A 78 4.61 45.95 -22.92
C VAL A 78 4.19 47.31 -23.45
N SER A 79 4.70 48.34 -22.77
CA SER A 79 5.00 49.63 -23.36
C SER A 79 5.89 49.42 -24.59
N GLY A 80 5.41 49.79 -25.78
CA GLY A 80 6.19 49.71 -27.01
C GLY A 80 5.37 49.83 -28.29
N ASP A 81 5.21 51.07 -28.74
CA ASP A 81 5.08 51.54 -30.13
C ASP A 81 3.72 51.94 -30.77
N ILE A 82 3.57 53.28 -30.81
CA ILE A 82 3.26 54.20 -31.94
C ILE A 82 1.80 54.34 -32.44
N HIS A 83 1.19 55.50 -32.17
CA HIS A 83 1.01 56.56 -33.19
C HIS A 83 0.71 57.94 -32.57
N GLU A 84 1.61 58.91 -32.83
CA GLU A 84 1.40 60.36 -32.68
C GLU A 84 0.39 60.90 -33.73
N PRO A 85 -0.14 62.14 -33.58
CA PRO A 85 -1.40 62.62 -34.16
C PRO A 85 -1.45 62.81 -35.67
#